data_AF-A0A419K5D9-F1
#
_entry.id   AF-A0A419K5D9-F1
#
_cell.length_a   1.000
_cell.length_b   1.000
_cell.length_c   1.000
_cell.angle_alpha   90.00
_cell.angle_beta   90.00
_cell.angle_gamma   90.00
#
_symmetry.space_group_name_H-M   'P 1'
#
loop_
_entity.id
_entity.type
_entity.pdbx_description
1 polymer ?
#
loop_
_entity_poly.entity_id
_entity_poly.type
_entity_poly.pdbx_seq_one_letter_code
_entity_poly.pdbx_strand_id
1 'polypeptide(L)' 'MSRTKICVNVSIEKKLLDEIEKLRGREKRSTFVNHLLHLGLKAFKESFKEDEQKRKSVF' A
#
# COMPACT_ATOMS: atom_id res chain seq x y z
N MET A 1 -3.51 0.94 -26.11
CA MET A 1 -3.62 -0.15 -25.11
C MET A 1 -4.70 0.23 -24.09
N SER A 2 -5.76 -0.56 -23.95
CA SER A 2 -6.82 -0.29 -22.96
C SER A 2 -6.26 -0.45 -21.55
N ARG A 3 -6.46 0.54 -20.67
CA ARG A 3 -6.14 0.40 -19.24
C ARG A 3 -7.22 -0.47 -18.61
N THR A 4 -6.92 -1.74 -18.39
CA THR A 4 -7.82 -2.63 -17.63
C THR A 4 -7.95 -2.10 -16.20
N LYS A 5 -9.14 -1.61 -15.86
CA LYS A 5 -9.49 -1.28 -14.47
C LYS A 5 -9.90 -2.56 -13.77
N ILE A 6 -9.26 -2.85 -12.64
CA ILE A 6 -9.58 -4.00 -11.78
C ILE A 6 -10.17 -3.45 -10.48
N CYS A 7 -11.30 -4.02 -10.05
CA CYS A 7 -11.90 -3.71 -8.76
C CYS A 7 -11.67 -4.89 -7.81
N VAL A 8 -11.24 -4.59 -6.59
CA VAL A 8 -10.99 -5.57 -5.54
C VAL A 8 -11.79 -5.16 -4.31
N ASN A 9 -12.52 -6.11 -3.72
CA ASN A 9 -13.15 -5.95 -2.43
C ASN A 9 -12.21 -6.50 -1.35
N VAL A 10 -11.99 -5.72 -0.30
CA VAL A 10 -11.11 -6.09 0.82
C VAL A 10 -11.87 -5.96 2.13
N SER A 11 -11.61 -6.89 3.05
CA SER A 11 -12.06 -6.79 4.45
C SER A 11 -10.95 -6.14 5.26
N ILE A 12 -11.25 -5.01 5.91
CA ILE A 12 -10.31 -4.28 6.75
C ILE A 12 -10.97 -3.89 8.06
N GLU A 13 -10.16 -3.62 9.07
CA GLU A 13 -10.65 -3.11 10.34
C GLU A 13 -11.28 -1.73 10.17
N LYS A 14 -12.35 -1.47 10.93
CA LYS A 14 -13.04 -0.17 10.92
C LYS A 14 -12.09 0.99 11.26
N LYS A 15 -11.18 0.80 12.23
CA LYS A 15 -10.23 1.83 12.64
C LYS A 15 -9.30 2.24 11.49
N LEU A 16 -8.85 1.28 10.69
CA LEU A 16 -8.02 1.54 9.51
C LEU A 16 -8.81 2.31 8.45
N LEU A 17 -10.06 1.94 8.20
CA LEU A 17 -10.92 2.69 7.29
C LEU A 17 -11.11 4.14 7.77
N ASP A 18 -11.38 4.34 9.06
CA ASP A 18 -11.56 5.68 9.64
C ASP A 18 -10.30 6.54 9.51
N GLU A 19 -9.11 5.95 9.67
CA GLU A 19 -7.84 6.64 9.45
C GLU A 19 -7.63 7.01 7.98
N ILE A 20 -7.91 6.09 7.05
CA ILE A 20 -7.85 6.35 5.61
C ILE A 20 -8.80 7.49 5.22
N GLU A 21 -10.02 7.50 5.74
CA GLU A 21 -11.02 8.56 5.47
C GLU A 21 -10.58 9.92 6.02
N LYS A 22 -9.96 9.95 7.21
CA LYS A 22 -9.40 11.18 7.77
C LYS A 22 -8.23 11.71 6.93
N LEU A 23 -7.30 10.83 6.54
CA LEU A 23 -6.10 11.22 5.79
C LEU A 23 -6.40 11.66 4.36
N ARG A 24 -7.37 11.03 3.67
CA ARG A 24 -7.68 11.39 2.27
C ARG A 24 -8.24 12.81 2.13
N GLY A 25 -8.87 13.34 3.19
CA GLY A 25 -9.63 14.58 3.14
C GLY A 25 -10.69 14.57 2.02
N ARG A 26 -10.48 15.38 0.98
CA ARG A 26 -11.41 15.53 -0.15
C ARG A 26 -11.13 14.60 -1.34
N GLU A 27 -10.02 13.86 -1.33
CA GLU A 27 -9.66 12.97 -2.45
C GLU A 27 -10.59 11.75 -2.56
N LYS A 28 -10.88 11.26 -3.77
CA LYS A 28 -11.70 10.04 -3.95
C LYS A 28 -11.03 8.85 -3.28
N ARG A 29 -11.79 8.08 -2.48
CA ARG A 29 -11.30 6.88 -1.76
C ARG A 29 -10.47 5.95 -2.65
N SER A 30 -10.94 5.63 -3.85
CA SER A 30 -10.23 4.73 -4.76
C SER A 30 -8.88 5.30 -5.21
N THR A 31 -8.79 6.60 -5.48
CA THR A 31 -7.53 7.25 -5.85
C THR A 31 -6.55 7.23 -4.68
N PHE A 32 -7.02 7.62 -3.49
CA PHE A 32 -6.18 7.66 -2.29
C PHE A 32 -5.72 6.26 -1.85
N VAL A 33 -6.61 5.28 -1.81
CA VAL A 33 -6.25 3.88 -1.50
C VAL A 33 -5.27 3.35 -2.54
N ASN A 34 -5.46 3.66 -3.83
CA ASN A 34 -4.49 3.27 -4.85
C ASN A 34 -3.12 3.90 -4.59
N HIS A 35 -3.05 5.16 -4.18
CA HIS A 35 -1.79 5.80 -3.78
C HIS A 35 -1.14 5.11 -2.58
N LEU A 36 -1.90 4.81 -1.53
CA LEU A 36 -1.39 4.06 -0.36
C LEU A 36 -0.87 2.67 -0.73
N LEU A 37 -1.53 1.96 -1.65
CA LEU A 37 -1.06 0.65 -2.14
C LEU A 37 0.30 0.77 -2.85
N HIS A 38 0.51 1.81 -3.65
CA HIS A 38 1.81 2.04 -4.30
C HIS A 38 2.92 2.34 -3.29
N LEU A 39 2.62 3.19 -2.29
CA LEU A 39 3.56 3.51 -1.22
C LEU A 39 3.90 2.27 -0.38
N GLY A 40 2.88 1.51 0.03
CA GLY A 40 3.04 0.28 0.82
C GLY A 40 3.86 -0.77 0.07
N LEU A 41 3.61 -0.96 -1.24
CA LEU A 41 4.41 -1.88 -2.06
C LEU A 41 5.86 -1.44 -2.20
N LYS A 42 6.12 -0.13 -2.30
CA LYS A 42 7.49 0.40 -2.35
C LYS A 42 8.21 0.16 -1.04
N ALA A 43 7.60 0.56 0.09
CA ALA A 43 8.16 0.40 1.42
C ALA A 43 8.43 -1.08 1.75
N PHE A 44 7.49 -1.97 1.41
CA PHE A 44 7.66 -3.41 1.58
C PHE A 44 8.84 -3.95 0.75
N LYS A 45 8.98 -3.55 -0.52
CA LYS A 45 10.12 -3.98 -1.33
C LYS A 45 11.46 -3.48 -0.79
N GLU A 46 11.48 -2.28 -0.22
CA GLU A 46 12.68 -1.70 0.40
C GLU A 46 13.06 -2.45 1.68
N SER A 47 12.10 -2.73 2.57
CA SER A 47 12.35 -3.52 3.78
C SER A 47 12.82 -4.94 3.45
N PHE A 48 12.27 -5.57 2.40
CA PHE A 48 12.70 -6.90 1.97
C PHE A 48 14.15 -6.94 1.47
N LYS A 49 14.61 -5.89 0.79
CA LYS A 49 16.01 -5.79 0.34
C LYS A 49 16.95 -5.62 1.53
N GLU A 50 16.57 -4.83 2.52
CA GLU A 50 17.36 -4.64 3.74
C GLU A 50 17.50 -5.95 4.54
N ASP A 51 16.43 -6.74 4.62
CA ASP A 51 16.43 -8.05 5.28
C ASP A 51 17.26 -9.10 4.52
N GLU A 52 17.24 -9.10 3.17
CA GLU A 52 18.14 -9.93 2.36
C GLU A 52 19.61 -9.53 2.49
N GLN A 53 19.90 -8.23 2.54
CA GLN A 53 21.26 -7.72 2.67
C GLN A 53 21.84 -8.03 4.07
N LYS A 54 21.05 -7.90 5.14
CA LYS A 54 21.42 -8.32 6.49
C LYS A 54 21.69 -9.82 6.59
N ARG A 55 20.92 -10.66 5.90
CA ARG A 55 21.16 -12.11 5.89
C ARG A 55 22.46 -12.50 5.18
N LYS A 56 22.87 -11.74 4.15
CA LYS A 56 24.12 -11.98 3.41
C LYS A 56 25.36 -11.40 4.08
N SER A 57 25.24 -10.45 5.01
CA SER A 57 26.38 -9.90 5.76
C SER A 57 26.67 -10.63 7.07
N VAL A 58 25.80 -11.57 7.46
CA VAL A 58 25.95 -12.41 8.67
C VAL A 58 26.61 -13.76 8.33
N PHE A 59 26.92 -14.01 7.06
CA PHE A 59 27.70 -15.15 6.58
C PHE A 59 28.98 -14.67 5.89
#